data_AF-A0A3D1X293-F1
#
_entry.id   AF-A0A3D1X293-F1
#
_cell.length_a   1.000
_cell.length_b   1.000
_cell.length_c   1.000
_cell.angle_alpha   90.00
_cell.angle_beta   90.00
_cell.angle_gamma   90.00
#
_symmetry.space_group_name_H-M   'P 1'
#
loop_
_entity.id
_entity.type
_entity.pdbx_description
1 polymer ?
#
loop_
_entity_poly.entity_id
_entity_poly.type
_entity_poly.pdbx_seq_one_letter_code
_entity_poly.pdbx_strand_id
1 'polypeptide(L)' 'FFAGEVLDIDGDTGGYNLQAAWSTGALAGTSMVAATHTRRAFTPLR' A
#
# COMPACT_ATOMS: atom_id res chain seq x y z
N PHE A 1 -2.17 -5.53 -2.12
CA PHE A 1 -1.61 -4.69 -1.05
C PHE A 1 -2.71 -4.38 -0.05
N PHE A 2 -2.37 -4.07 1.20
CA PHE A 2 -3.29 -3.69 2.27
C PHE A 2 -2.86 -2.32 2.83
N ALA A 3 -3.80 -1.57 3.41
CA ALA A 3 -3.57 -0.25 3.99
C ALA A 3 -4.70 0.11 4.98
N GLY A 4 -4.41 0.98 5.95
CA GLY A 4 -5.36 1.44 6.95
C GLY A 4 -5.78 0.36 7.94
N GLU A 5 -6.98 0.51 8.50
CA GLU A 5 -7.54 -0.26 9.62
C GLU A 5 -7.59 -1.78 9.43
N VAL A 6 -7.51 -2.26 8.18
CA VAL A 6 -7.44 -3.70 7.90
C VAL A 6 -6.10 -4.31 8.34
N LEU A 7 -5.09 -3.48 8.59
CA LEU A 7 -3.80 -3.87 9.16
C LEU A 7 -3.93 -3.99 10.68
N ASP A 8 -3.21 -4.94 11.28
CA ASP A 8 -3.11 -5.09 12.74
C ASP A 8 -2.17 -4.02 13.34
N ILE A 9 -2.63 -2.78 13.25
CA ILE A 9 -1.97 -1.58 13.75
C ILE A 9 -3.06 -0.74 14.39
N ASP A 10 -2.90 -0.44 15.67
CA ASP A 10 -3.80 0.45 16.40
C ASP A 10 -2.99 1.60 17.01
N GLY A 11 -3.60 2.77 17.03
CA GLY A 11 -3.05 3.99 17.59
C GLY A 11 -3.96 4.49 18.68
N ASP A 12 -3.36 5.09 19.72
CA ASP A 12 -4.13 5.77 20.75
C ASP A 12 -4.99 6.91 20.15
N THR A 13 -5.82 7.53 20.98
CA THR A 13 -6.51 8.77 20.61
C THR A 13 -5.52 9.87 20.19
N GLY A 14 -5.99 10.85 19.41
CA GLY A 14 -5.12 11.94 18.91
C GLY A 14 -4.84 11.87 17.41
N GLY A 15 -5.50 10.97 16.69
CA GLY A 15 -5.47 10.93 15.23
C GLY A 15 -4.42 10.00 14.62
N TYR A 16 -3.76 9.16 15.43
CA TYR A 16 -2.76 8.21 14.96
C TYR A 16 -3.31 7.22 13.93
N ASN A 17 -4.56 6.76 14.06
CA ASN A 17 -5.20 5.90 13.06
C ASN A 17 -5.41 6.61 11.71
N LEU A 18 -5.69 7.91 11.71
CA LEU A 18 -5.77 8.70 10.47
C LEU A 18 -4.40 8.86 9.81
N GLN A 19 -3.37 9.13 10.61
CA GLN A 19 -1.99 9.18 10.11
C GLN A 19 -1.55 7.83 9.55
N ALA A 20 -1.82 6.73 10.25
CA ALA A 20 -1.54 5.38 9.79
C ALA A 20 -2.28 5.07 8.48
N ALA A 21 -3.56 5.43 8.37
CA ALA A 21 -4.35 5.24 7.16
C ALA A 21 -3.76 6.00 5.95
N TRP A 22 -3.39 7.27 6.12
CA TRP A 22 -2.83 8.07 5.03
C TRP A 22 -1.44 7.62 4.60
N SER A 23 -0.55 7.36 5.57
CA SER A 23 0.82 6.93 5.28
C SER A 23 0.85 5.55 4.61
N THR A 24 0.10 4.58 5.14
CA THR A 24 0.05 3.22 4.55
C THR A 24 -0.67 3.21 3.20
N GLY A 25 -1.71 4.03 3.03
CA GLY A 25 -2.41 4.20 1.75
C GLY A 25 -1.49 4.73 0.64
N ALA A 26 -0.70 5.77 0.94
CA ALA A 26 0.28 6.31 -0.01
C ALA A 26 1.33 5.28 -0.42
N LEU A 27 1.87 4.52 0.55
CA LEU A 27 2.86 3.47 0.29
C LEU A 27 2.27 2.32 -0.53
N ALA A 28 1.08 1.84 -0.18
CA ALA A 28 0.41 0.75 -0.89
C ALA A 28 0.08 1.14 -2.33
N GLY A 29 -0.43 2.36 -2.54
CA GLY A 29 -0.77 2.88 -3.87
C GLY A 29 0.45 3.00 -4.78
N THR A 30 1.52 3.64 -4.32
CA THR A 30 2.78 3.78 -5.09
C THR A 30 3.42 2.42 -5.39
N SER A 31 3.42 1.50 -4.42
CA SER A 31 3.92 0.13 -4.59
C SER A 31 3.09 -0.67 -5.60
N MET A 32 1.77 -0.48 -5.62
CA MET A 32 0.88 -1.13 -6.58
C MET A 32 1.14 -0.68 -8.03
N VAL A 33 1.38 0.62 -8.22
CA VAL A 33 1.76 1.15 -9.54
C VAL A 33 3.10 0.55 -9.97
N ALA A 34 4.12 0.62 -9.12
CA ALA A 34 5.44 0.06 -9.41
C ALA A 34 5.37 -1.44 -9.78
N ALA A 35 4.64 -2.24 -9.00
CA ALA A 35 4.45 -3.66 -9.25
C ALA A 35 3.72 -3.95 -10.58
N THR A 36 2.80 -3.08 -11.00
CA THR A 36 2.11 -3.18 -12.30
C THR A 36 3.08 -2.96 -13.46
N HIS A 37 3.98 -1.98 -13.33
CA HIS A 37 5.00 -1.72 -14.34
C HIS A 37 6.03 -2.86 -14.46
N THR A 38 6.43 -3.47 -13.35
CA THR A 38 7.33 -4.63 -13.36
C THR A 38 6.69 -5.87 -13.99
N ARG A 39 5.37 -6.07 -13.87
CA ARG A 39 4.67 -7.25 -14.42
C ARG A 39 4.53 -7.28 -15.94
N ARG A 40 4.70 -6.15 -16.65
CA ARG A 40 4.67 -6.13 -18.12
C ARG A 40 6.00 -6.55 -18.77
N ALA A 41 7.08 -6.66 -18.00
CA ALA A 41 8.39 -7.04 -18.53
C ALA A 41 8.57 -8.56 -18.69
N PHE A 42 7.64 -9.38 -18.19
CA PHE A 42 7.69 -10.85 -18.32
C PHE A 42 6.57 -11.33 -19.25
N THR A 43 6.66 -10.97 -20.53
CA THR A 43 6.07 -11.81 -21.58
C THR A 43 7.24 -12.61 -22.15
N PRO A 44 7.35 -13.93 -21.90
CA PRO A 44 8.29 -14.72 -22.67
C PRO A 44 7.75 -14.71 -24.10
N LEU A 45 8.45 -14.00 -24.99
CA LEU A 45 8.21 -14.11 -26.42
C LEU A 45 8.44 -15.58 -26.81
N ARG A 46 7.36 -16.27 -27.14
CA ARG A 46 7.34 -17.47 -27.98
C ARG A 46 6.25 -17.30 -29.01
#